data_AF-A0A417INJ8-F1
#
_entry.id   AF-A0A417INJ8-F1
#
_cell.length_a   1.000
_cell.length_b   1.000
_cell.length_c   1.000
_cell.angle_alpha   90.00
_cell.angle_beta   90.00
_cell.angle_gamma   90.00
#
_symmetry.space_group_name_H-M   'P 1'
#
loop_
_entity.id
_entity.type
_entity.pdbx_description
1 polymer ?
#
loop_
_entity_poly.entity_id
_entity_poly.type
_entity_poly.pdbx_seq_one_letter_code
_entity_poly.pdbx_strand_id
1 'polypeptide(L)'
;MMNKFQKMMSGTLAGCLMASALMMSAGAANVQTTVISKAGVQAAAQTAAQVRTAVKTNPQSADIYAEGIPAAFPSEDGKTVYTALSYNGSTYMPLRTVGRWMGKNISWDGASRTVFLSGTTEKSYPCADDDAYHKEGVKYVGATGTATLDKGVKVLVDGKQQTFKNQKGVTIYPLFYQNSIYLPLRNIGELTGMDVTWYSAKAENDVNAIFLRMPLSDSKRAEMETYATNLMKQLLDMRTDTQKIKNCASAVKNGGYTDYVVTDKATAMAALDSIKRKAQTIRSGMTEQENPIRYYNSSLMNELDFLIDNADAVMDRVKNGRVVLGSSNPDTSVVDQTAVMFGADNTMLDCERMVRMLRQNMDRLF
;
A
#
# COMPACT_ATOMS: atom_id res chain seq x y z
N MET A 1 -12.85 5.17 1.11
CA MET A 1 -11.81 4.12 1.30
C MET A 1 -12.39 2.88 0.67
N MET A 2 -11.82 2.43 -0.45
CA MET A 2 -12.39 1.37 -1.27
C MET A 2 -11.69 0.08 -0.87
N ASN A 3 -12.35 -0.78 -0.07
CA ASN A 3 -11.73 -2.03 0.42
C ASN A 3 -11.43 -2.98 -0.76
N LYS A 4 -10.47 -3.90 -0.60
CA LYS A 4 -10.15 -4.97 -1.58
C LYS A 4 -11.39 -5.65 -2.20
N PHE A 5 -12.52 -5.68 -1.48
CA PHE A 5 -13.83 -6.18 -1.94
C PHE A 5 -14.46 -5.36 -3.07
N GLN A 6 -14.37 -4.03 -3.01
CA GLN A 6 -14.83 -3.19 -4.11
C GLN A 6 -13.96 -3.36 -5.35
N LYS A 7 -12.71 -3.85 -5.24
CA LYS A 7 -11.86 -4.17 -6.41
C LYS A 7 -12.38 -5.33 -7.23
N MET A 8 -12.90 -6.38 -6.60
CA MET A 8 -13.52 -7.51 -7.30
C MET A 8 -14.90 -7.15 -7.86
N MET A 9 -15.58 -6.17 -7.27
CA MET A 9 -16.88 -5.67 -7.75
C MET A 9 -16.77 -4.53 -8.79
N SER A 10 -15.65 -3.81 -8.87
CA SER A 10 -15.46 -2.61 -9.72
C SER A 10 -14.82 -2.88 -11.08
N GLY A 11 -14.61 -4.14 -11.46
CA GLY A 11 -14.05 -4.52 -12.75
C GLY A 11 -14.99 -4.33 -13.94
N THR A 12 -15.77 -3.24 -14.03
CA THR A 12 -16.47 -2.82 -15.27
C THR A 12 -17.14 -1.45 -15.12
N LEU A 13 -16.53 -0.38 -15.64
CA LEU A 13 -17.21 0.67 -16.43
C LEU A 13 -16.17 1.64 -17.04
N ALA A 14 -15.51 1.23 -18.12
CA ALA A 14 -14.86 2.16 -19.05
C ALA A 14 -15.64 2.09 -20.36
N GLY A 15 -16.65 2.96 -20.48
CA GLY A 15 -17.54 3.05 -21.63
C GLY A 15 -17.85 4.51 -21.93
N CYS A 16 -17.06 5.07 -22.85
CA CYS A 16 -17.33 6.17 -23.77
C CYS A 16 -18.43 7.19 -23.43
N LEU A 17 -18.03 8.47 -23.33
CA LEU A 17 -18.77 9.58 -23.93
C LEU A 17 -17.81 10.72 -24.26
N MET A 18 -17.53 10.85 -25.56
CA MET A 18 -16.93 12.04 -26.18
C MET A 18 -17.98 13.15 -26.19
N ALA A 19 -17.63 14.33 -25.69
CA ALA A 19 -18.25 15.58 -26.10
C ALA A 19 -17.25 16.73 -25.96
N SER A 20 -16.92 17.29 -27.12
CA SER A 20 -16.06 18.44 -27.37
C SER A 20 -16.58 19.72 -26.70
N ALA A 21 -15.66 20.57 -26.23
CA ALA A 21 -15.84 22.03 -26.27
C ALA A 21 -14.48 22.74 -26.22
N LEU A 22 -14.07 23.27 -27.38
CA LEU A 22 -13.17 24.41 -27.51
C LEU A 22 -13.74 25.63 -26.76
N MET A 23 -12.89 26.39 -26.07
CA MET A 23 -12.89 27.87 -26.00
C MET A 23 -11.51 28.28 -25.45
N MET A 24 -10.56 28.67 -26.30
CA MET A 24 -10.21 30.04 -26.68
C MET A 24 -9.60 30.93 -25.58
N SER A 25 -8.38 31.36 -25.93
CA SER A 25 -7.50 32.42 -25.46
C SER A 25 -8.08 33.73 -24.93
N ALA A 26 -7.26 34.40 -24.13
CA ALA A 26 -7.05 35.85 -23.90
C ALA A 26 -7.17 36.20 -22.40
N GLY A 27 -6.34 37.05 -21.80
CA GLY A 27 -5.34 37.96 -22.35
C GLY A 27 -4.41 38.49 -21.24
N ALA A 28 -3.31 39.07 -21.71
CA ALA A 28 -2.35 39.80 -20.90
C ALA A 28 -2.97 41.07 -20.30
N ALA A 29 -2.54 41.43 -19.08
CA ALA A 29 -2.64 42.79 -18.59
C ALA A 29 -1.34 43.16 -17.86
N ASN A 30 -0.57 44.01 -18.54
CA ASN A 30 0.53 44.83 -18.03
C ASN A 30 0.08 45.65 -16.83
N VAL A 31 0.89 45.67 -15.76
CA VAL A 31 1.04 46.85 -14.91
C VAL A 31 2.54 47.05 -14.64
N GLN A 32 3.12 48.01 -15.34
CA GLN A 32 4.38 48.66 -15.00
C GLN A 32 4.13 49.64 -13.85
N THR A 33 4.87 49.53 -12.75
CA THR A 33 5.18 50.70 -11.93
C THR A 33 6.54 50.57 -11.25
N THR A 34 7.49 51.33 -11.81
CA THR A 34 8.55 52.10 -11.15
C THR A 34 9.63 51.38 -10.34
N VAL A 35 10.76 51.26 -11.03
CA VAL A 35 12.13 51.12 -10.52
C VAL A 35 12.47 52.24 -9.52
N ILE A 36 12.92 51.88 -8.32
CA ILE A 36 13.82 52.72 -7.52
C ILE A 36 15.13 51.96 -7.38
N SER A 37 16.12 52.41 -8.13
CA SER A 37 17.51 51.97 -8.06
C SER A 37 18.13 52.38 -6.72
N LYS A 38 18.55 51.40 -5.92
CA LYS A 38 19.68 51.59 -4.99
C LYS A 38 20.81 50.68 -5.45
N ALA A 39 21.76 51.30 -6.13
CA ALA A 39 23.03 50.72 -6.50
C ALA A 39 23.82 50.30 -5.27
N GLY A 40 24.54 49.18 -5.40
CA GLY A 40 25.77 48.92 -4.65
C GLY A 40 25.65 48.06 -3.41
N VAL A 41 25.45 46.74 -3.59
CA VAL A 41 26.41 45.74 -3.05
C VAL A 41 26.45 44.58 -4.05
N GLN A 42 27.48 44.57 -4.87
CA GLN A 42 27.87 43.42 -5.67
C GLN A 42 28.52 42.40 -4.73
N ALA A 43 27.73 41.50 -4.17
CA ALA A 43 28.24 40.24 -3.65
C ALA A 43 28.10 39.22 -4.77
N ALA A 44 29.13 39.13 -5.62
CA ALA A 44 29.32 37.99 -6.49
C ALA A 44 29.53 36.74 -5.60
N ALA A 45 28.44 36.09 -5.21
CA ALA A 45 28.51 34.73 -4.72
C ALA A 45 28.84 33.85 -5.93
N GLN A 46 30.14 33.66 -6.17
CA GLN A 46 30.64 32.59 -7.00
C GLN A 46 30.05 31.29 -6.45
N THR A 47 28.99 30.78 -7.07
CA THR A 47 28.52 29.42 -6.83
C THR A 47 29.55 28.53 -7.52
N ALA A 48 30.58 28.11 -6.78
CA ALA A 48 31.36 26.95 -7.17
C ALA A 48 30.36 25.85 -7.51
N ALA A 49 30.40 25.33 -8.74
CA ALA A 49 29.52 24.27 -9.19
C ALA A 49 29.67 23.08 -8.24
N GLN A 50 28.73 22.92 -7.32
CA GLN A 50 28.71 21.81 -6.36
C GLN A 50 28.62 20.51 -7.16
N VAL A 51 29.57 19.60 -6.92
CA VAL A 51 29.72 18.35 -7.67
C VAL A 51 28.50 17.47 -7.45
N ARG A 52 27.62 17.44 -8.45
CA ARG A 52 26.54 16.45 -8.57
C ARG A 52 27.14 15.17 -9.09
N THR A 53 27.02 14.10 -8.31
CA THR A 53 27.56 12.80 -8.71
C THR A 53 26.41 11.92 -9.21
N ALA A 54 26.48 11.54 -10.48
CA ALA A 54 25.64 10.50 -11.03
C ALA A 54 25.96 9.16 -10.34
N VAL A 55 24.95 8.51 -9.78
CA VAL A 55 25.08 7.22 -9.08
C VAL A 55 24.08 6.21 -9.60
N LYS A 56 24.54 4.97 -9.81
CA LYS A 56 23.67 3.86 -10.19
C LYS A 56 22.88 3.40 -8.96
N THR A 57 21.57 3.32 -9.10
CA THR A 57 20.65 2.81 -8.07
C THR A 57 20.02 1.50 -8.53
N ASN A 58 19.61 0.68 -7.58
CA ASN A 58 18.86 -0.55 -7.83
C ASN A 58 17.47 -0.44 -7.21
N PRO A 59 16.47 -1.21 -7.69
CA PRO A 59 15.21 -1.36 -6.97
C PRO A 59 15.46 -1.94 -5.58
N GLN A 60 14.72 -1.44 -4.58
CA GLN A 60 14.57 -2.17 -3.34
C GLN A 60 13.55 -3.30 -3.58
N SER A 61 14.00 -4.55 -3.44
CA SER A 61 13.21 -5.76 -3.68
C SER A 61 12.42 -6.23 -2.45
N ALA A 62 12.62 -5.61 -1.29
CA ALA A 62 11.87 -5.94 -0.09
C ALA A 62 10.51 -5.23 -0.06
N ASP A 63 9.48 -5.94 0.35
CA ASP A 63 8.18 -5.35 0.68
C ASP A 63 8.34 -4.42 1.88
N ILE A 64 7.72 -3.25 1.82
CA ILE A 64 7.86 -2.24 2.88
C ILE A 64 6.52 -2.07 3.56
N TYR A 65 6.51 -2.22 4.88
CA TYR A 65 5.32 -2.02 5.72
C TYR A 65 5.58 -0.87 6.70
N ALA A 66 4.72 0.14 6.68
CA ALA A 66 4.74 1.22 7.66
C ALA A 66 3.50 1.12 8.55
N GLU A 67 3.69 0.95 9.86
CA GLU A 67 2.62 0.64 10.81
C GLU A 67 1.78 -0.58 10.40
N GLY A 68 2.43 -1.55 9.74
CA GLY A 68 1.80 -2.76 9.20
C GLY A 68 1.01 -2.58 7.90
N ILE A 69 0.99 -1.38 7.34
CA ILE A 69 0.36 -1.07 6.04
C ILE A 69 1.39 -1.24 4.92
N PRO A 70 1.11 -1.99 3.84
CA PRO A 70 1.95 -2.03 2.65
C PRO A 70 2.20 -0.62 2.13
N ALA A 71 3.44 -0.15 2.04
CA ALA A 71 3.74 1.24 1.76
C ALA A 71 3.67 1.58 0.26
N ALA A 72 2.89 2.61 -0.09
CA ALA A 72 2.96 3.28 -1.39
C ALA A 72 3.78 4.58 -1.31
N PHE A 73 4.35 4.99 -2.44
CA PHE A 73 5.08 6.25 -2.55
C PHE A 73 4.50 7.19 -3.61
N PRO A 74 3.28 7.71 -3.40
CA PRO A 74 2.65 8.57 -4.39
C PRO A 74 3.25 9.98 -4.43
N SER A 75 3.17 10.61 -5.60
CA SER A 75 3.25 12.05 -5.76
C SER A 75 2.11 12.75 -5.02
N GLU A 76 2.21 14.07 -4.90
CA GLU A 76 1.21 14.88 -4.21
C GLU A 76 -0.18 14.80 -4.84
N ASP A 77 -0.25 14.74 -6.17
CA ASP A 77 -1.46 14.58 -6.96
C ASP A 77 -1.91 13.13 -7.13
N GLY A 78 -1.16 12.15 -6.58
CA GLY A 78 -1.43 10.72 -6.71
C GLY A 78 -1.24 10.14 -8.11
N LYS A 79 -0.79 10.93 -9.11
CA LYS A 79 -0.67 10.48 -10.50
C LYS A 79 0.62 9.71 -10.79
N THR A 80 1.62 9.83 -9.92
CA THR A 80 2.89 9.11 -10.04
C THR A 80 3.14 8.30 -8.78
N VAL A 81 3.49 7.03 -8.92
CA VAL A 81 3.89 6.16 -7.82
C VAL A 81 5.37 5.85 -7.97
N TYR A 82 6.15 6.29 -7.00
CA TYR A 82 7.59 6.04 -6.92
C TYR A 82 7.88 4.67 -6.29
N THR A 83 9.13 4.23 -6.37
CA THR A 83 9.65 3.02 -5.71
C THR A 83 10.74 3.38 -4.71
N ALA A 84 10.95 2.55 -3.70
CA ALA A 84 12.15 2.63 -2.88
C ALA A 84 13.41 2.23 -3.69
N LEU A 85 14.55 2.83 -3.35
CA LEU A 85 15.83 2.63 -4.02
C LEU A 85 16.84 1.98 -3.08
N SER A 86 17.71 1.16 -3.63
CA SER A 86 18.91 0.64 -2.96
C SER A 86 20.15 1.29 -3.56
N TYR A 87 21.00 1.85 -2.70
CA TYR A 87 22.27 2.46 -3.08
C TYR A 87 23.32 2.25 -1.98
N ASN A 88 24.47 1.69 -2.35
CA ASN A 88 25.62 1.46 -1.46
C ASN A 88 25.24 0.78 -0.12
N GLY A 89 24.41 -0.27 -0.20
CA GLY A 89 23.93 -1.03 0.97
C GLY A 89 22.93 -0.27 1.86
N SER A 90 22.44 0.88 1.42
CA SER A 90 21.42 1.66 2.13
C SER A 90 20.13 1.73 1.30
N THR A 91 19.00 1.71 2.00
CA THR A 91 17.68 1.90 1.38
C THR A 91 17.25 3.34 1.47
N TYR A 92 16.69 3.84 0.38
CA TYR A 92 16.31 5.23 0.18
C TYR A 92 14.83 5.31 -0.16
N MET A 93 14.11 6.19 0.54
CA MET A 93 12.67 6.34 0.43
C MET A 93 12.31 7.75 -0.05
N PRO A 94 11.25 7.91 -0.85
CA PRO A 94 10.75 9.22 -1.23
C PRO A 94 10.41 10.08 -0.01
N LEU A 95 11.07 11.24 0.09
CA LEU A 95 10.92 12.20 1.19
C LEU A 95 9.46 12.59 1.41
N ARG A 96 8.65 12.68 0.35
CA ARG A 96 7.23 13.06 0.46
C ARG A 96 6.45 12.10 1.34
N THR A 97 6.63 10.79 1.14
CA THR A 97 5.99 9.77 1.98
C THR A 97 6.53 9.80 3.40
N VAL A 98 7.83 10.05 3.57
CA VAL A 98 8.43 10.24 4.89
C VAL A 98 7.77 11.40 5.64
N GLY A 99 7.55 12.55 5.00
CA GLY A 99 6.86 13.69 5.61
C GLY A 99 5.44 13.33 6.06
N ARG A 100 4.72 12.51 5.27
CA ARG A 100 3.40 11.99 5.65
C ARG A 100 3.46 11.09 6.89
N TRP A 101 4.46 10.20 6.99
CA TRP A 101 4.66 9.36 8.18
C TRP A 101 5.05 10.17 9.42
N MET A 102 5.80 11.25 9.21
CA MET A 102 6.18 12.17 10.29
C MET A 102 5.03 13.10 10.71
N GLY A 103 4.01 13.30 9.87
CA GLY A 103 2.97 14.32 10.08
C GLY A 103 3.53 15.73 9.90
N LYS A 104 4.35 15.94 8.85
CA LYS A 104 5.03 17.20 8.55
C LYS A 104 4.68 17.68 7.14
N ASN A 105 4.57 19.00 6.98
CA ASN A 105 4.55 19.63 5.67
C ASN A 105 5.95 19.64 5.08
N ILE A 106 6.02 19.51 3.75
CA ILE A 106 7.29 19.57 3.01
C ILE A 106 7.28 20.79 2.12
N SER A 107 8.35 21.58 2.20
CA SER A 107 8.67 22.60 1.20
C SER A 107 10.13 22.50 0.76
N TRP A 108 10.41 23.05 -0.42
CA TRP A 108 11.73 23.06 -1.03
C TRP A 108 12.11 24.48 -1.40
N ASP A 109 13.27 24.94 -0.92
CA ASP A 109 13.92 26.15 -1.41
C ASP A 109 15.04 25.77 -2.37
N GLY A 110 14.86 26.09 -3.65
CA GLY A 110 15.84 25.83 -4.69
C GLY A 110 17.10 26.68 -4.61
N ALA A 111 17.03 27.89 -4.03
CA ALA A 111 18.17 28.80 -3.95
C ALA A 111 19.16 28.34 -2.88
N SER A 112 18.67 28.07 -1.66
CA SER A 112 19.50 27.51 -0.58
C SER A 112 19.66 26.00 -0.65
N ARG A 113 18.92 25.33 -1.55
CA ARG A 113 18.88 23.88 -1.74
C ARG A 113 18.48 23.14 -0.47
N THR A 114 17.45 23.67 0.19
CA THR A 114 17.01 23.22 1.50
C THR A 114 15.61 22.64 1.44
N VAL A 115 15.48 21.42 1.95
CA VAL A 115 14.19 20.82 2.29
C VAL A 115 13.80 21.27 3.69
N PHE A 116 12.56 21.70 3.86
CA PHE A 116 11.96 21.97 5.16
C PHE A 116 10.85 20.96 5.43
N LEU A 117 10.96 20.26 6.55
CA LEU A 117 9.93 19.42 7.16
C LEU A 117 9.44 20.16 8.41
N SER A 118 8.27 20.78 8.36
CA SER A 118 7.79 21.66 9.43
C SER A 118 6.28 21.61 9.64
N GLY A 119 5.83 22.25 10.73
CA GLY A 119 4.43 22.25 11.14
C GLY A 119 3.99 20.89 11.67
N THR A 120 2.68 20.69 11.75
CA THR A 120 2.08 19.42 12.16
C THR A 120 0.88 19.15 11.27
N THR A 121 0.82 17.96 10.72
CA THR A 121 -0.33 17.44 9.95
C THR A 121 -0.69 16.07 10.49
N GLU A 122 -1.88 15.60 10.13
CA GLU A 122 -2.23 14.20 10.39
C GLU A 122 -1.23 13.26 9.71
N LYS A 123 -0.79 12.24 10.44
CA LYS A 123 0.06 11.19 9.88
C LYS A 123 -0.77 10.35 8.91
N SER A 124 -0.22 10.06 7.74
CA SER A 124 -0.87 9.18 6.77
C SER A 124 0.12 8.16 6.23
N TYR A 125 -0.37 6.94 6.00
CA TYR A 125 0.41 5.81 5.49
C TYR A 125 -0.25 5.34 4.19
N PRO A 126 0.13 5.91 3.03
CA PRO A 126 -0.42 5.50 1.74
C PRO A 126 -0.26 3.99 1.54
N CYS A 127 -1.37 3.30 1.23
CA CYS A 127 -1.34 1.85 1.07
C CYS A 127 -1.02 1.48 -0.37
N ALA A 128 -0.06 0.58 -0.58
CA ALA A 128 0.25 0.02 -1.90
C ALA A 128 -0.99 -0.61 -2.51
N ASP A 129 -1.86 -1.21 -1.71
CA ASP A 129 -3.10 -1.84 -2.14
C ASP A 129 -4.25 -0.85 -2.40
N ASP A 130 -4.07 0.47 -2.30
CA ASP A 130 -5.15 1.41 -2.60
C ASP A 130 -5.45 1.47 -4.11
N ASP A 131 -6.74 1.52 -4.47
CA ASP A 131 -7.17 1.65 -5.87
C ASP A 131 -6.71 2.93 -6.53
N ALA A 132 -6.56 4.01 -5.75
CA ALA A 132 -6.08 5.29 -6.26
C ALA A 132 -4.76 5.15 -7.03
N TYR A 133 -3.93 4.16 -6.67
CA TYR A 133 -2.62 3.94 -7.28
C TYR A 133 -2.62 2.95 -8.42
N HIS A 134 -3.73 2.23 -8.67
CA HIS A 134 -3.83 1.19 -9.70
C HIS A 134 -4.73 1.58 -10.88
N LYS A 135 -5.19 2.83 -10.92
CA LYS A 135 -6.07 3.32 -11.99
C LYS A 135 -5.30 3.57 -13.29
N GLU A 136 -6.02 3.49 -14.40
CA GLU A 136 -5.51 3.90 -15.70
C GLU A 136 -5.02 5.36 -15.64
N GLY A 137 -3.84 5.63 -16.21
CA GLY A 137 -3.20 6.93 -16.18
C GLY A 137 -2.28 7.20 -14.98
N VAL A 138 -2.22 6.31 -13.98
CA VAL A 138 -1.20 6.37 -12.93
C VAL A 138 0.14 5.90 -13.49
N LYS A 139 1.18 6.74 -13.38
CA LYS A 139 2.54 6.45 -13.83
C LYS A 139 3.33 5.77 -12.72
N TYR A 140 3.86 4.58 -12.98
CA TYR A 140 4.83 3.94 -12.09
C TYR A 140 6.26 4.29 -12.48
N VAL A 141 7.03 4.76 -11.51
CA VAL A 141 8.45 5.05 -11.66
C VAL A 141 9.23 3.88 -11.08
N GLY A 142 9.68 2.99 -11.96
CA GLY A 142 10.61 1.92 -11.60
C GLY A 142 11.99 2.46 -11.23
N ALA A 143 12.85 1.63 -10.64
CA ALA A 143 14.21 2.00 -10.25
C ALA A 143 15.23 1.78 -11.38
N THR A 144 14.90 2.21 -12.60
CA THR A 144 15.77 2.07 -13.75
C THR A 144 16.53 3.38 -13.99
N GLY A 145 17.86 3.31 -13.99
CA GLY A 145 18.73 4.44 -14.35
C GLY A 145 19.59 4.98 -13.19
N THR A 146 19.85 6.28 -13.25
CA THR A 146 20.89 6.96 -12.48
C THR A 146 20.26 8.03 -11.61
N ALA A 147 20.46 7.94 -10.30
CA ALA A 147 20.12 9.02 -9.38
C ALA A 147 21.27 10.03 -9.31
N THR A 148 20.98 11.22 -8.83
CA THR A 148 22.01 12.24 -8.55
C THR A 148 22.22 12.34 -7.05
N LEU A 149 23.42 12.02 -6.60
CA LEU A 149 23.87 12.34 -5.25
C LEU A 149 24.27 13.80 -5.21
N ASP A 150 23.63 14.57 -4.32
CA ASP A 150 23.91 15.99 -4.19
C ASP A 150 24.18 16.37 -2.73
N LYS A 151 25.48 16.50 -2.41
CA LYS A 151 25.97 16.79 -1.06
C LYS A 151 25.58 18.17 -0.54
N GLY A 152 25.16 19.07 -1.43
CA GLY A 152 24.72 20.42 -1.08
C GLY A 152 23.31 20.49 -0.50
N VAL A 153 22.53 19.39 -0.53
CA VAL A 153 21.16 19.42 0.01
C VAL A 153 21.15 19.37 1.52
N LYS A 154 20.41 20.31 2.09
CA LYS A 154 20.12 20.37 3.52
C LYS A 154 18.70 19.89 3.76
N VAL A 155 18.50 19.18 4.86
CA VAL A 155 17.17 18.79 5.35
C VAL A 155 17.01 19.37 6.74
N LEU A 156 16.04 20.25 6.92
CA LEU A 156 15.71 20.86 8.21
C LEU A 156 14.38 20.28 8.69
N VAL A 157 14.37 19.73 9.89
CA VAL A 157 13.16 19.27 10.59
C VAL A 157 12.90 20.24 11.72
N ASP A 158 11.76 20.94 11.67
CA ASP A 158 11.39 22.00 12.63
C ASP A 158 12.53 23.00 12.90
N GLY A 159 13.17 23.45 11.81
CA GLY A 159 14.29 24.40 11.85
C GLY A 159 15.65 23.80 12.21
N LYS A 160 15.72 22.54 12.63
CA LYS A 160 16.98 21.85 12.97
C LYS A 160 17.52 21.09 11.77
N GLN A 161 18.72 21.45 11.32
CA GLN A 161 19.40 20.74 10.24
C GLN A 161 19.77 19.32 10.66
N GLN A 162 19.40 18.37 9.82
CA GLN A 162 19.65 16.94 10.00
C GLN A 162 20.96 16.53 9.33
N THR A 163 21.64 15.57 9.93
CA THR A 163 22.81 14.90 9.34
C THR A 163 22.53 13.40 9.32
N PHE A 164 22.58 12.80 8.13
CA PHE A 164 22.27 11.39 7.97
C PHE A 164 23.54 10.55 7.99
N LYS A 165 23.50 9.43 8.72
CA LYS A 165 24.63 8.51 8.87
C LYS A 165 24.20 7.09 8.56
N ASN A 166 25.08 6.32 7.92
CA ASN A 166 24.90 4.89 7.77
C ASN A 166 25.27 4.12 9.05
N GLN A 167 25.14 2.79 9.02
CA GLN A 167 25.47 1.92 10.16
C GLN A 167 26.93 2.03 10.63
N LYS A 168 27.85 2.44 9.76
CA LYS A 168 29.27 2.65 10.07
C LYS A 168 29.56 4.05 10.61
N GLY A 169 28.54 4.87 10.85
CA GLY A 169 28.69 6.27 11.28
C GLY A 169 29.12 7.24 10.17
N VAL A 170 29.23 6.77 8.92
CA VAL A 170 29.64 7.59 7.78
C VAL A 170 28.47 8.43 7.30
N THR A 171 28.72 9.71 7.06
CA THR A 171 27.70 10.63 6.53
C THR A 171 27.25 10.20 5.15
N ILE A 172 25.94 10.10 4.97
CA ILE A 172 25.29 9.80 3.69
C ILE A 172 24.37 10.95 3.32
N TYR A 173 24.14 11.16 2.03
CA TYR A 173 23.43 12.33 1.52
C TYR A 173 22.14 11.92 0.80
N PRO A 174 21.15 12.82 0.70
CA PRO A 174 19.94 12.61 -0.10
C PRO A 174 20.26 12.32 -1.57
N LEU A 175 19.37 11.56 -2.21
CA LEU A 175 19.42 11.31 -3.65
C LEU A 175 18.29 12.07 -4.35
N PHE A 176 18.57 12.58 -5.55
CA PHE A 176 17.54 13.03 -6.48
C PHE A 176 17.31 11.96 -7.53
N TYR A 177 16.07 11.52 -7.65
CA TYR A 177 15.68 10.56 -8.66
C TYR A 177 14.29 10.90 -9.18
N GLN A 178 14.16 11.04 -10.51
CA GLN A 178 12.88 11.27 -11.19
C GLN A 178 12.06 12.42 -10.56
N ASN A 179 12.74 13.56 -10.37
CA ASN A 179 12.17 14.77 -9.77
C ASN A 179 11.65 14.61 -8.32
N SER A 180 12.19 13.65 -7.58
CA SER A 180 11.90 13.42 -6.17
C SER A 180 13.18 13.32 -5.35
N ILE A 181 13.12 13.77 -4.10
CA ILE A 181 14.21 13.68 -3.12
C ILE A 181 14.00 12.41 -2.32
N TYR A 182 15.07 11.66 -2.10
CA TYR A 182 15.07 10.43 -1.34
C TYR A 182 15.96 10.53 -0.12
N LEU A 183 15.46 10.04 1.01
CA LEU A 183 16.19 9.97 2.28
C LEU A 183 16.53 8.53 2.67
N PRO A 184 17.66 8.31 3.35
CA PRO A 184 18.01 6.99 3.85
C PRO A 184 17.05 6.51 4.94
N LEU A 185 16.56 5.28 4.80
CA LEU A 185 15.55 4.64 5.65
C LEU A 185 15.93 4.61 7.13
N ARG A 186 17.20 4.34 7.46
CA ARG A 186 17.66 4.29 8.85
C ARG A 186 17.38 5.61 9.58
N ASN A 187 17.69 6.72 8.92
CA ASN A 187 17.45 8.04 9.50
C ASN A 187 15.96 8.41 9.48
N ILE A 188 15.17 7.85 8.58
CA ILE A 188 13.72 7.97 8.63
C ILE A 188 13.18 7.37 9.93
N GLY A 189 13.65 6.18 10.33
CA GLY A 189 13.29 5.59 11.63
C GLY A 189 13.62 6.50 12.81
N GLU A 190 14.83 7.08 12.82
CA GLU A 190 15.22 8.07 13.84
C GLU A 190 14.32 9.31 13.85
N LEU A 191 13.96 9.83 12.67
CA LEU A 191 13.13 11.01 12.52
C LEU A 191 11.67 10.79 12.90
N THR A 192 11.12 9.59 12.63
CA THR A 192 9.74 9.24 12.96
C THR A 192 9.59 8.67 14.36
N GLY A 193 10.70 8.26 14.99
CA GLY A 193 10.69 7.47 16.22
C GLY A 193 10.27 6.02 16.01
N MET A 194 10.37 5.50 14.77
CA MET A 194 10.00 4.14 14.42
C MET A 194 11.19 3.19 14.47
N ASP A 195 10.93 1.98 14.94
CA ASP A 195 11.84 0.85 14.78
C ASP A 195 11.82 0.38 13.33
N VAL A 196 13.01 0.10 12.79
CA VAL A 196 13.19 -0.44 11.44
C VAL A 196 13.76 -1.85 11.55
N THR A 197 12.93 -2.85 11.22
CA THR A 197 13.30 -4.26 11.24
C THR A 197 13.41 -4.80 9.82
N TRP A 198 14.50 -5.51 9.55
CA TRP A 198 14.76 -6.17 8.27
C TRP A 198 14.49 -7.66 8.41
N TYR A 199 13.69 -8.20 7.51
CA TYR A 199 13.46 -9.62 7.36
C TYR A 199 14.02 -10.07 6.01
N SER A 200 14.85 -11.11 6.06
CA SER A 200 15.37 -11.78 4.86
C SER A 200 14.60 -13.07 4.66
N ALA A 201 14.17 -13.31 3.42
CA ALA A 201 13.46 -14.52 3.05
C ALA A 201 14.27 -15.77 3.45
N LYS A 202 13.63 -16.70 4.15
CA LYS A 202 14.25 -17.95 4.65
C LYS A 202 13.89 -19.17 3.81
N ALA A 203 12.87 -19.07 2.97
CA ALA A 203 12.39 -20.14 2.11
C ALA A 203 12.13 -19.62 0.70
N GLU A 204 12.01 -20.53 -0.28
CA GLU A 204 11.79 -20.19 -1.69
C GLU A 204 10.53 -19.35 -1.95
N ASN A 205 9.48 -19.55 -1.13
CA ASN A 205 8.20 -18.85 -1.26
C ASN A 205 8.06 -17.66 -0.30
N ASP A 206 9.16 -17.24 0.29
CA ASP A 206 9.22 -16.16 1.26
C ASP A 206 9.77 -14.89 0.60
N VAL A 207 9.41 -13.73 1.14
CA VAL A 207 9.78 -12.43 0.56
C VAL A 207 10.56 -11.61 1.58
N ASN A 208 11.54 -10.86 1.08
CA ASN A 208 12.24 -9.89 1.90
C ASN A 208 11.24 -8.82 2.36
N ALA A 209 11.33 -8.39 3.60
CA ALA A 209 10.45 -7.35 4.13
C ALA A 209 11.19 -6.35 5.02
N ILE A 210 10.67 -5.13 5.03
CA ILE A 210 11.10 -4.03 5.88
C ILE A 210 9.89 -3.59 6.68
N PHE A 211 10.00 -3.65 8.00
CA PHE A 211 8.96 -3.19 8.90
C PHE A 211 9.38 -1.88 9.55
N LEU A 212 8.58 -0.83 9.38
CA LEU A 212 8.65 0.39 10.14
C LEU A 212 7.43 0.46 11.05
N ARG A 213 7.64 0.63 12.35
CA ARG A 213 6.53 0.85 13.30
C ARG A 213 7.01 1.62 14.52
N MET A 214 6.10 2.33 15.16
CA MET A 214 6.33 2.86 16.50
C MET A 214 6.68 1.70 17.45
N PRO A 215 7.61 1.92 18.40
CA PRO A 215 7.97 0.92 19.39
C PRO A 215 6.74 0.35 20.09
N LEU A 216 6.66 -0.98 20.11
CA LEU A 216 5.57 -1.72 20.74
C LEU A 216 6.12 -2.51 21.92
N SER A 217 5.54 -2.32 23.10
CA SER A 217 5.94 -3.08 24.29
C SER A 217 5.73 -4.58 24.08
N ASP A 218 6.58 -5.40 24.70
CA ASP A 218 6.47 -6.86 24.61
C ASP A 218 5.09 -7.37 25.07
N SER A 219 4.54 -6.77 26.13
CA SER A 219 3.20 -7.09 26.65
C SER A 219 2.12 -6.79 25.62
N LYS A 220 2.12 -5.59 25.02
CA LYS A 220 1.09 -5.23 24.03
C LYS A 220 1.22 -6.05 22.75
N ARG A 221 2.47 -6.36 22.32
CA ARG A 221 2.71 -7.27 21.19
C ARG A 221 2.13 -8.66 21.48
N ALA A 222 2.38 -9.22 22.66
CA ALA A 222 1.90 -10.55 23.03
C ALA A 222 0.35 -10.61 23.13
N GLU A 223 -0.28 -9.55 23.63
CA GLU A 223 -1.74 -9.39 23.64
C GLU A 223 -2.32 -9.42 22.21
N MET A 224 -1.79 -8.57 21.33
CA MET A 224 -2.21 -8.51 19.93
C MET A 224 -1.94 -9.83 19.18
N GLU A 225 -0.84 -10.51 19.48
CA GLU A 225 -0.49 -11.79 18.85
C GLU A 225 -1.41 -12.91 19.31
N THR A 226 -1.78 -12.91 20.60
CA THR A 226 -2.76 -13.85 21.14
C THR A 226 -4.12 -13.65 20.48
N TYR A 227 -4.55 -12.39 20.33
CA TYR A 227 -5.76 -12.03 19.59
C TYR A 227 -5.72 -12.55 18.15
N ALA A 228 -4.69 -12.21 17.38
CA ALA A 228 -4.56 -12.63 15.98
C ALA A 228 -4.45 -14.16 15.84
N THR A 229 -3.75 -14.84 16.73
CA THR A 229 -3.61 -16.31 16.71
C THR A 229 -4.92 -17.02 17.07
N ASN A 230 -5.72 -16.45 17.97
CA ASN A 230 -7.04 -17.01 18.30
C ASN A 230 -8.04 -16.81 17.15
N LEU A 231 -8.01 -15.66 16.48
CA LEU A 231 -8.78 -15.46 15.24
C LEU A 231 -8.35 -16.44 14.15
N MET A 232 -7.05 -16.62 13.98
CA MET A 232 -6.49 -17.56 13.00
C MET A 232 -7.06 -18.97 13.16
N LYS A 233 -7.14 -19.47 14.40
CA LYS A 233 -7.73 -20.80 14.67
C LYS A 233 -9.18 -20.91 14.23
N GLN A 234 -9.99 -19.88 14.48
CA GLN A 234 -11.40 -19.87 14.09
C GLN A 234 -11.56 -19.76 12.56
N LEU A 235 -10.71 -18.96 11.91
CA LEU A 235 -10.70 -18.83 10.46
C LEU A 235 -10.23 -20.11 9.76
N LEU A 236 -9.27 -20.85 10.36
CA LEU A 236 -8.85 -22.16 9.86
C LEU A 236 -9.99 -23.18 9.88
N ASP A 237 -10.81 -23.17 10.95
CA ASP A 237 -12.01 -24.00 11.02
C ASP A 237 -13.03 -23.60 9.94
N MET A 238 -13.26 -22.31 9.72
CA MET A 238 -14.14 -21.81 8.65
C MET A 238 -13.60 -22.14 7.25
N ARG A 239 -12.28 -22.11 7.04
CA ARG A 239 -11.61 -22.40 5.77
C ARG A 239 -11.99 -23.78 5.23
N THR A 240 -12.21 -24.77 6.11
CA THR A 240 -12.65 -26.10 5.67
C THR A 240 -13.97 -26.06 4.90
N ASP A 241 -14.88 -25.15 5.24
CA ASP A 241 -16.15 -24.96 4.54
C ASP A 241 -15.98 -24.11 3.27
N THR A 242 -15.13 -23.08 3.31
CA THR A 242 -14.71 -22.32 2.13
C THR A 242 -14.14 -23.22 1.02
N GLN A 243 -13.34 -24.23 1.37
CA GLN A 243 -12.81 -25.19 0.40
C GLN A 243 -13.92 -26.09 -0.20
N LYS A 244 -14.99 -26.39 0.55
CA LYS A 244 -16.15 -27.12 0.01
C LYS A 244 -16.86 -26.31 -1.08
N ILE A 245 -16.91 -24.98 -0.95
CA ILE A 245 -17.46 -24.10 -2.00
C ILE A 245 -16.63 -24.17 -3.28
N LYS A 246 -15.29 -24.20 -3.19
CA LYS A 246 -14.46 -24.40 -4.39
C LYS A 246 -14.71 -25.77 -5.04
N ASN A 247 -14.85 -26.80 -4.22
CA ASN A 247 -14.93 -28.19 -4.67
C ASN A 247 -16.33 -28.61 -5.16
N CYS A 248 -17.38 -27.83 -4.89
CA CYS A 248 -18.72 -28.13 -5.39
C CYS A 248 -18.95 -27.66 -6.83
N ALA A 249 -17.97 -26.98 -7.44
CA ALA A 249 -18.03 -26.56 -8.83
C ALA A 249 -17.38 -27.58 -9.78
N SER A 250 -17.99 -27.78 -10.94
CA SER A 250 -17.48 -28.64 -12.02
C SER A 250 -17.31 -27.85 -13.31
N ALA A 251 -16.35 -28.25 -14.12
CA ALA A 251 -16.15 -27.68 -15.45
C ALA A 251 -17.31 -28.05 -16.38
N VAL A 252 -17.97 -27.05 -16.95
CA VAL A 252 -19.09 -27.18 -17.88
C VAL A 252 -18.74 -26.44 -19.16
N LYS A 253 -18.79 -27.13 -20.30
CA LYS A 253 -18.60 -26.50 -21.61
C LYS A 253 -19.77 -25.58 -21.94
N ASN A 254 -19.46 -24.35 -22.33
CA ASN A 254 -20.41 -23.34 -22.74
C ASN A 254 -19.91 -22.69 -24.04
N GLY A 255 -20.30 -23.26 -25.17
CA GLY A 255 -19.73 -22.92 -26.48
C GLY A 255 -18.22 -23.15 -26.51
N GLY A 256 -17.46 -22.11 -26.86
CA GLY A 256 -15.98 -22.13 -26.88
C GLY A 256 -15.30 -22.01 -25.52
N TYR A 257 -16.06 -21.74 -24.45
CA TYR A 257 -15.53 -21.48 -23.11
C TYR A 257 -15.83 -22.60 -22.12
N THR A 258 -15.14 -22.58 -21.00
CA THR A 258 -15.34 -23.51 -19.88
C THR A 258 -15.71 -22.72 -18.64
N ASP A 259 -16.91 -22.96 -18.11
CA ASP A 259 -17.40 -22.38 -16.86
C ASP A 259 -17.21 -23.37 -15.72
N TYR A 260 -16.85 -22.88 -14.53
CA TYR A 260 -16.83 -23.66 -13.30
C TYR A 260 -18.12 -23.41 -12.54
N VAL A 261 -19.08 -24.30 -12.73
CA VAL A 261 -20.46 -24.13 -12.26
C VAL A 261 -20.68 -24.97 -11.01
N VAL A 262 -21.33 -24.40 -9.99
CA VAL A 262 -21.78 -25.16 -8.80
C VAL A 262 -22.74 -26.26 -9.24
N THR A 263 -22.31 -27.52 -9.15
CA THR A 263 -23.09 -28.71 -9.51
C THR A 263 -23.58 -29.46 -8.28
N ASP A 264 -22.76 -29.56 -7.24
CA ASP A 264 -23.17 -30.11 -5.94
C ASP A 264 -23.83 -29.02 -5.09
N LYS A 265 -25.11 -28.75 -5.40
CA LYS A 265 -25.90 -27.72 -4.72
C LYS A 265 -26.10 -28.01 -3.24
N ALA A 266 -26.23 -29.28 -2.85
CA ALA A 266 -26.46 -29.67 -1.47
C ALA A 266 -25.24 -29.35 -0.59
N THR A 267 -24.05 -29.76 -1.03
CA THR A 267 -22.80 -29.42 -0.33
C THR A 267 -22.57 -27.91 -0.33
N ALA A 268 -22.84 -27.22 -1.44
CA ALA A 268 -22.71 -25.77 -1.52
C ALA A 268 -23.60 -25.04 -0.51
N MET A 269 -24.89 -25.38 -0.43
CA MET A 269 -25.81 -24.76 0.52
C MET A 269 -25.40 -25.03 1.97
N ALA A 270 -25.01 -26.26 2.30
CA ALA A 270 -24.56 -26.61 3.65
C ALA A 270 -23.27 -25.86 4.05
N ALA A 271 -22.33 -25.69 3.11
CA ALA A 271 -21.11 -24.94 3.35
C ALA A 271 -21.39 -23.43 3.51
N LEU A 272 -22.27 -22.84 2.69
CA LEU A 272 -22.65 -21.42 2.82
C LEU A 272 -23.31 -21.12 4.17
N ASP A 273 -24.23 -21.97 4.64
CA ASP A 273 -24.84 -21.83 5.97
C ASP A 273 -23.79 -21.92 7.09
N SER A 274 -22.88 -22.90 6.99
CA SER A 274 -21.80 -23.06 7.96
C SER A 274 -20.86 -21.84 7.99
N ILE A 275 -20.44 -21.35 6.81
CA ILE A 275 -19.62 -20.15 6.68
C ILE A 275 -20.33 -18.96 7.31
N LYS A 276 -21.61 -18.73 7.03
CA LYS A 276 -22.39 -17.63 7.60
C LYS A 276 -22.35 -17.67 9.14
N ARG A 277 -22.68 -18.81 9.75
CA ARG A 277 -22.69 -18.97 11.21
C ARG A 277 -21.30 -18.77 11.83
N LYS A 278 -20.26 -19.32 11.21
CA LYS A 278 -18.87 -19.16 11.67
C LYS A 278 -18.42 -17.71 11.53
N ALA A 279 -18.71 -17.06 10.40
CA ALA A 279 -18.39 -15.65 10.19
C ALA A 279 -19.08 -14.75 11.23
N GLN A 280 -20.37 -14.96 11.52
CA GLN A 280 -21.09 -14.25 12.59
C GLN A 280 -20.42 -14.43 13.95
N THR A 281 -20.05 -15.66 14.29
CA THR A 281 -19.39 -15.98 15.56
C THR A 281 -18.05 -15.25 15.66
N ILE A 282 -17.20 -15.38 14.65
CA ILE A 282 -15.88 -14.72 14.60
C ILE A 282 -16.05 -13.21 14.70
N ARG A 283 -16.92 -12.63 13.86
CA ARG A 283 -17.14 -11.19 13.76
C ARG A 283 -17.62 -10.58 15.07
N SER A 284 -18.49 -11.28 15.79
CA SER A 284 -19.00 -10.85 17.12
C SER A 284 -17.92 -10.82 18.20
N GLY A 285 -16.87 -11.64 18.07
CA GLY A 285 -15.72 -11.68 18.98
C GLY A 285 -14.59 -10.72 18.59
N MET A 286 -14.68 -10.03 17.45
CA MET A 286 -13.63 -9.11 17.01
C MET A 286 -13.78 -7.71 17.62
N THR A 287 -12.65 -7.13 18.02
CA THR A 287 -12.54 -5.74 18.47
C THR A 287 -11.59 -4.97 17.55
N GLU A 288 -11.82 -3.66 17.40
CA GLU A 288 -10.93 -2.80 16.64
C GLU A 288 -9.53 -2.81 17.27
N GLN A 289 -8.52 -2.95 16.42
CA GLN A 289 -7.12 -3.00 16.86
C GLN A 289 -6.38 -1.71 16.52
N GLU A 290 -5.31 -1.46 17.27
CA GLU A 290 -4.33 -0.43 16.96
C GLU A 290 -3.28 -0.94 15.96
N ASN A 291 -2.42 -0.03 15.49
CA ASN A 291 -1.28 -0.42 14.69
C ASN A 291 -0.32 -1.32 15.50
N PRO A 292 0.38 -2.27 14.84
CA PRO A 292 0.51 -2.41 13.40
C PRO A 292 -0.55 -3.32 12.74
N ILE A 293 -1.55 -3.81 13.47
CA ILE A 293 -2.50 -4.80 12.92
C ILE A 293 -3.85 -4.20 12.51
N ARG A 294 -4.12 -2.93 12.87
CA ARG A 294 -5.36 -2.21 12.54
C ARG A 294 -5.82 -2.38 11.10
N TYR A 295 -4.91 -2.24 10.14
CA TYR A 295 -5.24 -2.30 8.71
C TYR A 295 -5.87 -3.65 8.32
N TYR A 296 -5.18 -4.75 8.61
CA TYR A 296 -5.67 -6.09 8.30
C TYR A 296 -6.82 -6.53 9.21
N ASN A 297 -6.86 -6.07 10.45
CA ASN A 297 -8.01 -6.28 11.34
C ASN A 297 -9.29 -5.66 10.76
N SER A 298 -9.20 -4.41 10.30
CA SER A 298 -10.32 -3.70 9.67
C SER A 298 -10.71 -4.38 8.35
N SER A 299 -9.73 -4.77 7.53
CA SER A 299 -9.99 -5.54 6.31
C SER A 299 -10.76 -6.81 6.63
N LEU A 300 -10.25 -7.64 7.56
CA LEU A 300 -10.87 -8.88 8.03
C LEU A 300 -12.32 -8.69 8.50
N MET A 301 -12.61 -7.65 9.30
CA MET A 301 -13.97 -7.35 9.72
C MET A 301 -14.91 -7.10 8.53
N ASN A 302 -14.46 -6.30 7.57
CA ASN A 302 -15.25 -5.99 6.38
C ASN A 302 -15.47 -7.24 5.50
N GLU A 303 -14.50 -8.15 5.43
CA GLU A 303 -14.64 -9.41 4.71
C GLU A 303 -15.70 -10.30 5.35
N LEU A 304 -15.69 -10.40 6.68
CA LEU A 304 -16.66 -11.19 7.43
C LEU A 304 -18.06 -10.57 7.32
N ASP A 305 -18.18 -9.25 7.45
CA ASP A 305 -19.45 -8.53 7.25
C ASP A 305 -20.01 -8.80 5.85
N PHE A 306 -19.16 -8.77 4.81
CA PHE A 306 -19.55 -9.13 3.45
C PHE A 306 -20.11 -10.56 3.36
N LEU A 307 -19.43 -11.55 3.94
CA LEU A 307 -19.90 -12.94 3.93
C LEU A 307 -21.24 -13.10 4.65
N ILE A 308 -21.42 -12.42 5.78
CA ILE A 308 -22.66 -12.47 6.58
C ILE A 308 -23.83 -11.90 5.78
N ASP A 309 -23.63 -10.71 5.20
CA ASP A 309 -24.70 -9.95 4.53
C ASP A 309 -25.13 -10.58 3.20
N ASN A 310 -24.23 -11.31 2.53
CA ASN A 310 -24.48 -11.86 1.20
C ASN A 310 -24.83 -13.36 1.20
N ALA A 311 -24.69 -14.07 2.31
CA ALA A 311 -24.86 -15.52 2.36
C ALA A 311 -26.22 -15.99 1.87
N ASP A 312 -27.31 -15.34 2.32
CA ASP A 312 -28.67 -15.76 1.96
C ASP A 312 -28.94 -15.57 0.47
N ALA A 313 -28.52 -14.44 -0.09
CA ALA A 313 -28.67 -14.16 -1.51
C ALA A 313 -27.87 -15.17 -2.38
N VAL A 314 -26.67 -15.57 -1.95
CA VAL A 314 -25.89 -16.60 -2.65
C VAL A 314 -26.55 -17.97 -2.53
N MET A 315 -27.04 -18.35 -1.34
CA MET A 315 -27.77 -19.61 -1.14
C MET A 315 -29.00 -19.71 -2.04
N ASP A 316 -29.78 -18.63 -2.17
CA ASP A 316 -30.94 -18.57 -3.06
C ASP A 316 -30.54 -18.75 -4.53
N ARG A 317 -29.43 -18.15 -4.97
CA ARG A 317 -28.91 -18.35 -6.33
C ARG A 317 -28.41 -19.76 -6.57
N VAL A 318 -27.73 -20.37 -5.60
CA VAL A 318 -27.30 -21.78 -5.67
C VAL A 318 -28.52 -22.69 -5.81
N LYS A 319 -29.56 -22.47 -5.00
CA LYS A 319 -30.79 -23.25 -5.03
C LYS A 319 -31.51 -23.13 -6.37
N ASN A 320 -31.78 -21.91 -6.81
CA ASN A 320 -32.72 -21.63 -7.90
C ASN A 320 -32.06 -21.40 -9.27
N GLY A 321 -30.74 -21.21 -9.31
CA GLY A 321 -30.04 -20.75 -10.52
C GLY A 321 -28.80 -21.56 -10.89
N ARG A 322 -28.05 -20.99 -11.83
CA ARG A 322 -26.72 -21.42 -12.27
C ARG A 322 -25.70 -20.44 -11.68
N VAL A 323 -24.88 -20.92 -10.75
CA VAL A 323 -23.82 -20.11 -10.12
C VAL A 323 -22.48 -20.50 -10.72
N VAL A 324 -21.78 -19.53 -11.29
CA VAL A 324 -20.46 -19.71 -11.93
C VAL A 324 -19.40 -19.09 -11.02
N LEU A 325 -18.46 -19.90 -10.55
CA LEU A 325 -17.36 -19.47 -9.68
C LEU A 325 -16.07 -19.12 -10.45
N GLY A 326 -16.04 -19.37 -11.75
CA GLY A 326 -14.94 -19.01 -12.62
C GLY A 326 -15.25 -19.36 -14.07
N SER A 327 -14.61 -18.68 -15.01
CA SER A 327 -14.80 -18.95 -16.44
C SER A 327 -13.53 -18.65 -17.23
N SER A 328 -13.34 -19.37 -18.34
CA SER A 328 -12.34 -19.02 -19.36
C SER A 328 -12.85 -17.96 -20.34
N ASN A 329 -14.06 -17.45 -20.16
CA ASN A 329 -14.63 -16.38 -20.98
C ASN A 329 -13.95 -15.04 -20.65
N PRO A 330 -13.51 -14.24 -21.65
CA PRO A 330 -13.00 -12.89 -21.41
C PRO A 330 -14.05 -11.94 -20.82
N ASP A 331 -15.34 -12.19 -21.04
CA ASP A 331 -16.42 -11.48 -20.36
C ASP A 331 -16.57 -12.00 -18.92
N THR A 332 -16.11 -11.22 -17.96
CA THR A 332 -16.13 -11.56 -16.54
C THR A 332 -17.51 -11.46 -15.90
N SER A 333 -18.50 -10.88 -16.58
CA SER A 333 -19.87 -10.73 -16.05
C SER A 333 -20.58 -12.07 -15.86
N VAL A 334 -20.10 -13.13 -16.52
CA VAL A 334 -20.62 -14.49 -16.34
C VAL A 334 -20.31 -15.08 -14.97
N VAL A 335 -19.32 -14.54 -14.24
CA VAL A 335 -18.87 -15.04 -12.95
C VAL A 335 -19.63 -14.33 -11.82
N ASP A 336 -20.19 -15.12 -10.91
CA ASP A 336 -20.83 -14.61 -9.70
C ASP A 336 -19.76 -14.20 -8.68
N GLN A 337 -19.29 -12.96 -8.78
CA GLN A 337 -18.21 -12.42 -7.93
C GLN A 337 -18.53 -12.54 -6.44
N THR A 338 -19.80 -12.36 -6.06
CA THR A 338 -20.23 -12.51 -4.66
C THR A 338 -20.07 -13.95 -4.19
N ALA A 339 -20.46 -14.95 -5.00
CA ALA A 339 -20.29 -16.36 -4.65
C ALA A 339 -18.82 -16.79 -4.61
N VAL A 340 -17.96 -16.22 -5.47
CA VAL A 340 -16.51 -16.46 -5.44
C VAL A 340 -15.90 -16.10 -4.08
N MET A 341 -16.41 -15.07 -3.41
CA MET A 341 -15.87 -14.63 -2.11
C MET A 341 -16.04 -15.68 -1.02
N PHE A 342 -17.08 -16.51 -1.08
CA PHE A 342 -17.28 -17.61 -0.12
C PHE A 342 -16.27 -18.74 -0.29
N GLY A 343 -15.59 -18.79 -1.44
CA GLY A 343 -14.45 -19.65 -1.70
C GLY A 343 -13.11 -18.96 -1.47
N ALA A 344 -13.03 -17.64 -1.22
CA ALA A 344 -11.74 -16.95 -1.15
C ALA A 344 -11.00 -17.23 0.17
N ASP A 345 -9.66 -17.27 0.12
CA ASP A 345 -8.79 -17.42 1.30
C ASP A 345 -8.38 -16.05 1.90
N ASN A 346 -9.05 -14.94 1.53
CA ASN A 346 -8.64 -13.58 1.92
C ASN A 346 -8.62 -13.36 3.44
N THR A 347 -9.64 -13.86 4.15
CA THR A 347 -9.80 -13.67 5.60
C THR A 347 -8.63 -14.28 6.35
N MET A 348 -8.23 -15.48 5.91
CA MET A 348 -7.05 -16.19 6.38
C MET A 348 -5.76 -15.41 6.12
N LEU A 349 -5.56 -14.93 4.89
CA LEU A 349 -4.36 -14.19 4.50
C LEU A 349 -4.20 -12.90 5.29
N ASP A 350 -5.28 -12.14 5.50
CA ASP A 350 -5.22 -10.91 6.29
C ASP A 350 -4.95 -11.20 7.77
N CYS A 351 -5.52 -12.27 8.33
CA CYS A 351 -5.17 -12.72 9.67
C CYS A 351 -3.70 -13.15 9.77
N GLU A 352 -3.13 -13.74 8.72
CA GLU A 352 -1.72 -14.15 8.67
C GLU A 352 -0.81 -12.95 8.71
N ARG A 353 -1.16 -11.95 7.90
CA ARG A 353 -0.44 -10.69 7.80
C ARG A 353 -0.44 -9.99 9.15
N MET A 354 -1.53 -10.01 9.93
CA MET A 354 -1.50 -9.49 11.31
C MET A 354 -0.42 -10.16 12.16
N VAL A 355 -0.34 -11.49 12.15
CA VAL A 355 0.68 -12.24 12.93
C VAL A 355 2.09 -11.91 12.44
N ARG A 356 2.30 -11.86 11.12
CA ARG A 356 3.57 -11.48 10.48
C ARG A 356 4.01 -10.06 10.85
N MET A 357 3.08 -9.09 10.88
CA MET A 357 3.38 -7.71 11.27
C MET A 357 3.84 -7.61 12.73
N LEU A 358 3.25 -8.41 13.63
CA LEU A 358 3.61 -8.44 15.05
C LEU A 358 4.97 -9.10 15.29
N ARG A 359 5.23 -10.20 14.58
CA ARG A 359 6.49 -10.96 14.64
C ARG A 359 7.62 -10.33 13.83
N GLN A 360 7.29 -9.38 12.95
CA GLN A 360 8.20 -8.76 11.98
C GLN A 360 8.96 -9.81 11.14
N ASN A 361 8.22 -10.81 10.68
CA ASN A 361 8.70 -11.85 9.78
C ASN A 361 7.70 -12.12 8.66
N MET A 362 8.13 -12.82 7.61
CA MET A 362 7.26 -13.26 6.52
C MET A 362 7.05 -14.78 6.51
N ASP A 363 7.34 -15.43 7.65
CA ASP A 363 7.16 -16.87 7.85
C ASP A 363 5.71 -17.26 7.51
N ARG A 364 5.57 -18.28 6.64
CA ARG A 364 4.27 -18.82 6.25
C ARG A 364 3.68 -19.67 7.37
N LEU A 365 2.42 -19.43 7.68
CA LEU A 365 1.71 -20.12 8.77
C LEU A 365 0.74 -21.20 8.27
N PHE A 366 0.30 -21.18 7.00
CA PHE A 366 -0.67 -22.15 6.44
C PHE A 366 -0.74 -22.22 4.91
#